data_AF-A0A972GHM0-F1
#
_entry.id   AF-A0A972GHM0-F1
#
_cell.length_a   1.000
_cell.length_b   1.000
_cell.length_c   1.000
_cell.angle_alpha   90.00
_cell.angle_beta   90.00
_cell.angle_gamma   90.00
#
_symmetry.space_group_name_H-M   'P 1'
#
loop_
_entity.id
_entity.type
_entity.pdbx_description
1 polymer ?
#
loop_
_entity_poly.entity_id
_entity_poly.type
_entity_poly.pdbx_seq_one_letter_code
_entity_poly.pdbx_strand_id
1 'polypeptide(L)'
;MRLCAFFCTLWLLFVIVACTPSGNAQKTPNNASFISVTAVISDKDDEQDTADRANFNDNCDEIHPEAQRIAEDYDAAPEEVMEWFCTGIGFGEIKQAYRIHTETDTSVEDILALFDDGMEWGTIRAQLGAAPGDETDGEE
;
A
#
# COMPACT_ATOMS: atom_id res chain seq x y z
N MET A 1 32.08 7.12 -53.29
CA MET A 1 32.52 7.07 -51.87
C MET A 1 32.15 5.67 -51.37
N ARG A 2 33.12 4.75 -51.19
CA ARG A 2 33.79 4.44 -49.90
C ARG A 2 32.77 4.04 -48.82
N LEU A 3 32.85 2.93 -48.08
CA LEU A 3 33.83 1.86 -47.92
C LEU A 3 33.19 0.83 -46.96
N CYS A 4 33.64 -0.43 -47.01
CA CYS A 4 33.25 -1.54 -46.16
C CYS A 4 33.49 -1.35 -44.65
N ALA A 5 32.72 -2.12 -43.87
CA ALA A 5 33.06 -2.94 -42.69
C ALA A 5 34.34 -2.67 -41.85
N PHE A 6 34.18 -2.96 -40.55
CA PHE A 6 35.20 -3.15 -39.49
C PHE A 6 35.87 -1.89 -38.92
N PHE A 7 35.38 -1.44 -37.75
CA PHE A 7 36.26 -1.19 -36.60
C PHE A 7 35.55 -1.76 -35.36
N CYS A 8 36.02 -2.88 -34.78
CA CYS A 8 37.25 -2.94 -33.96
C CYS A 8 36.97 -2.15 -32.68
N THR A 9 36.41 -2.82 -31.66
CA THR A 9 37.16 -3.14 -30.43
C THR A 9 37.92 -1.94 -29.87
N LEU A 10 37.70 -1.68 -28.57
CA LEU A 10 38.57 -0.91 -27.68
C LEU A 10 38.10 0.50 -27.29
N TRP A 11 37.19 0.52 -26.32
CA TRP A 11 37.20 1.49 -25.21
C TRP A 11 36.81 0.68 -23.97
N LEU A 12 37.66 -0.22 -23.48
CA LEU A 12 38.63 0.00 -22.40
C LEU A 12 38.16 0.94 -21.28
N LEU A 13 37.93 0.31 -20.12
CA LEU A 13 38.12 0.79 -18.76
C LEU A 13 37.06 1.72 -18.16
N PHE A 14 36.89 1.59 -16.83
CA PHE A 14 35.85 2.10 -15.93
C PHE A 14 34.71 1.09 -15.74
N VAL A 15 34.52 0.39 -14.62
CA VAL A 15 34.95 0.62 -13.25
C VAL A 15 35.02 -0.73 -12.51
N ILE A 16 36.14 -0.99 -11.85
CA ILE A 16 36.26 -2.00 -10.80
C ILE A 16 35.53 -1.43 -9.59
N VAL A 17 34.28 -1.84 -9.35
CA VAL A 17 33.61 -1.65 -8.06
C VAL A 17 33.65 -2.99 -7.34
N ALA A 18 34.54 -3.04 -6.35
CA ALA A 18 34.64 -4.11 -5.39
C ALA A 18 33.35 -4.15 -4.55
N CYS A 19 32.63 -5.26 -4.59
CA CYS A 19 31.64 -5.56 -3.56
C CYS A 19 32.23 -6.62 -2.64
N THR A 20 33.00 -6.17 -1.65
CA THR A 20 33.22 -6.93 -0.41
C THR A 20 32.20 -6.46 0.61
N PRO A 21 31.24 -7.29 1.03
CA PRO A 21 30.61 -7.11 2.32
C PRO A 21 31.56 -7.65 3.41
N SER A 22 32.39 -6.75 3.92
CA SER A 22 32.98 -6.82 5.26
C SER A 22 31.93 -6.31 6.24
N GLY A 23 31.56 -7.10 7.25
CA GLY A 23 30.59 -6.64 8.25
C GLY A 23 30.19 -7.72 9.25
N ASN A 24 31.11 -8.02 10.16
CA ASN A 24 30.82 -8.75 11.40
C ASN A 24 30.13 -7.76 12.36
N ALA A 25 28.89 -8.01 12.79
CA ALA A 25 28.28 -7.29 13.91
C ALA A 25 27.26 -8.17 14.65
N GLN A 26 27.73 -8.62 15.81
CA GLN A 26 27.07 -9.16 16.99
C GLN A 26 25.61 -8.72 17.20
N LYS A 27 24.79 -9.60 17.79
CA LYS A 27 24.27 -9.39 19.17
C LYS A 27 23.61 -10.66 19.72
N THR A 28 24.12 -11.12 20.85
CA THR A 28 23.49 -12.13 21.71
C THR A 28 22.19 -11.59 22.32
N PRO A 29 21.08 -12.34 22.32
CA PRO A 29 19.97 -12.05 23.22
C PRO A 29 20.27 -12.64 24.60
N ASN A 30 20.68 -11.79 25.54
CA ASN A 30 20.75 -12.11 26.96
C ASN A 30 19.74 -11.26 27.73
N ASN A 31 18.49 -11.69 27.75
CA ASN A 31 17.61 -11.40 28.86
C ASN A 31 16.54 -12.48 28.99
N ALA A 32 16.98 -13.64 29.47
CA ALA A 32 16.11 -14.50 30.27
C ALA A 32 15.77 -13.75 31.57
N SER A 33 14.76 -12.88 31.51
CA SER A 33 13.95 -12.52 32.67
C SER A 33 12.67 -13.32 32.56
N PHE A 34 12.72 -14.52 33.13
CA PHE A 34 11.53 -15.25 33.54
C PHE A 34 10.84 -14.42 34.62
N ILE A 35 9.81 -13.66 34.23
CA ILE A 35 8.82 -13.16 35.18
C ILE A 35 7.72 -14.22 35.24
N SER A 36 7.82 -15.09 36.24
CA SER A 36 6.69 -15.89 36.71
C SER A 36 5.67 -14.94 37.34
N VAL A 37 4.68 -14.53 36.56
CA VAL A 37 3.43 -14.00 37.10
C VAL A 37 2.41 -15.13 37.07
N THR A 38 2.37 -15.86 38.18
CA THR A 38 1.17 -16.56 38.60
C THR A 38 0.26 -15.52 39.24
N ALA A 39 -0.57 -14.88 38.42
CA ALA A 39 -1.71 -14.13 38.89
C ALA A 39 -2.95 -14.66 38.16
N VAL A 40 -3.74 -15.40 38.93
CA VAL A 40 -5.09 -15.84 38.62
C VAL A 40 -5.93 -14.63 38.23
N ILE A 41 -6.23 -14.48 36.94
CA ILE A 41 -7.34 -13.64 36.50
C ILE A 41 -8.54 -14.57 36.45
N SER A 42 -9.34 -14.48 37.51
CA SER A 42 -10.67 -15.04 37.55
C SER A 42 -11.46 -14.57 36.35
N ASP A 43 -12.01 -15.56 35.64
CA ASP A 43 -13.06 -15.46 34.65
C ASP A 43 -14.07 -14.37 35.02
N LYS A 44 -14.08 -13.31 34.22
CA LYS A 44 -15.34 -12.78 33.74
C LYS A 44 -15.37 -13.15 32.27
N ASP A 45 -16.30 -14.04 31.93
CA ASP A 45 -16.78 -14.23 30.58
C ASP A 45 -17.20 -12.85 30.05
N ASP A 46 -16.26 -12.14 29.42
CA ASP A 46 -16.63 -11.25 28.32
C ASP A 46 -17.01 -12.20 27.20
N GLU A 47 -18.30 -12.55 27.15
CA GLU A 47 -18.98 -12.73 25.89
C GLU A 47 -18.80 -11.43 25.11
N GLN A 48 -17.63 -11.26 24.49
CA GLN A 48 -17.51 -10.42 23.32
C GLN A 48 -18.37 -11.08 22.26
N ASP A 49 -19.60 -10.59 22.23
CA ASP A 49 -20.58 -10.79 21.19
C ASP A 49 -19.89 -10.44 19.86
N THR A 50 -19.31 -11.46 19.23
CA THR A 50 -18.68 -11.35 17.91
C THR A 50 -19.74 -11.26 16.79
N ALA A 51 -21.00 -11.02 17.16
CA ALA A 51 -22.12 -10.80 16.27
C ALA A 51 -22.24 -9.36 15.75
N ASP A 52 -21.52 -8.39 16.32
CA ASP A 52 -21.53 -7.00 15.86
C ASP A 52 -20.22 -6.61 15.17
N ARG A 53 -19.68 -7.50 14.31
CA ARG A 53 -18.86 -6.99 13.21
C ARG A 53 -19.80 -6.34 12.20
N ALA A 54 -20.26 -5.14 12.56
CA ALA A 54 -21.04 -4.26 11.71
C ALA A 54 -20.43 -4.35 10.32
N ASN A 55 -21.25 -4.83 9.39
CA ASN A 55 -20.90 -4.83 7.99
C ASN A 55 -20.68 -3.35 7.66
N PHE A 56 -19.41 -2.96 7.50
CA PHE A 56 -19.00 -1.58 7.20
C PHE A 56 -19.73 -1.01 5.97
N ASN A 57 -20.39 -1.89 5.22
CA ASN A 57 -21.16 -1.67 4.02
C ASN A 57 -22.68 -1.44 4.21
N ASP A 58 -23.19 -1.26 5.43
CA ASP A 58 -24.64 -1.25 5.68
C ASP A 58 -25.36 0.07 5.31
N ASN A 59 -24.66 1.11 4.85
CA ASN A 59 -25.29 2.37 4.41
C ASN A 59 -24.91 2.76 2.97
N CYS A 60 -25.50 2.04 2.02
CA CYS A 60 -25.40 2.33 0.58
C CYS A 60 -26.58 3.16 0.03
N ASP A 61 -27.59 3.44 0.86
CA ASP A 61 -28.82 4.13 0.45
C ASP A 61 -28.74 5.66 0.62
N GLU A 62 -27.75 6.15 1.36
CA GLU A 62 -27.49 7.58 1.59
C GLU A 62 -26.05 7.94 1.21
N ILE A 63 -25.85 9.12 0.61
CA ILE A 63 -24.51 9.61 0.28
C ILE A 63 -23.74 9.91 1.57
N HIS A 64 -22.63 9.20 1.77
CA HIS A 64 -21.76 9.43 2.91
C HIS A 64 -21.02 10.78 2.78
N PRO A 65 -20.86 11.59 3.86
CA PRO A 65 -20.16 12.87 3.80
C PRO A 65 -18.72 12.77 3.28
N GLU A 66 -18.03 11.66 3.52
CA GLU A 66 -16.68 11.44 2.98
C GLU A 66 -16.71 11.13 1.48
N ALA A 67 -17.74 10.45 0.97
CA ALA A 67 -17.90 10.24 -0.46
C ALA A 67 -18.07 11.58 -1.19
N GLN A 68 -18.86 12.48 -0.60
CA GLN A 68 -19.04 13.83 -1.11
C GLN A 68 -17.72 14.63 -1.11
N ARG A 69 -16.91 14.53 -0.05
CA ARG A 69 -15.61 15.21 -0.01
C ARG A 69 -14.65 14.68 -1.07
N ILE A 70 -14.58 13.36 -1.26
CA ILE A 70 -13.73 12.76 -2.31
C ILE A 70 -14.20 13.21 -3.69
N ALA A 71 -15.51 13.21 -3.94
CA ALA A 71 -16.09 13.71 -5.18
C ALA A 71 -15.71 15.18 -5.44
N GLU A 72 -15.79 16.04 -4.42
CA GLU A 72 -15.40 17.46 -4.52
C GLU A 72 -13.89 17.64 -4.75
N ASP A 73 -13.05 16.84 -4.08
CA ASP A 73 -11.58 16.93 -4.18
C ASP A 73 -11.06 16.49 -5.57
N TYR A 74 -11.74 15.54 -6.21
CA TYR A 74 -11.29 14.89 -7.45
C TYR A 74 -12.21 15.14 -8.66
N ASP A 75 -13.21 16.02 -8.53
CA ASP A 75 -14.22 16.34 -9.56
C ASP A 75 -14.95 15.08 -10.09
N ALA A 76 -15.24 14.14 -9.18
CA ALA A 76 -15.91 12.87 -9.46
C ALA A 76 -17.40 12.92 -9.04
N ALA A 77 -18.18 11.92 -9.46
CA ALA A 77 -19.55 11.78 -8.99
C ALA A 77 -19.58 11.15 -7.58
N PRO A 78 -20.28 11.72 -6.59
CA PRO A 78 -20.41 11.12 -5.28
C PRO A 78 -21.10 9.75 -5.32
N GLU A 79 -21.96 9.51 -6.31
CA GLU A 79 -22.59 8.22 -6.57
C GLU A 79 -21.55 7.15 -6.96
N GLU A 80 -20.56 7.50 -7.78
CA GLU A 80 -19.48 6.58 -8.19
C GLU A 80 -18.61 6.20 -6.98
N VAL A 81 -18.27 7.17 -6.13
CA VAL A 81 -17.51 6.90 -4.89
C VAL A 81 -18.30 5.97 -3.97
N MET A 82 -19.62 6.14 -3.89
CA MET A 82 -20.50 5.25 -3.13
C MET A 82 -20.60 3.86 -3.76
N GLU A 83 -20.61 3.74 -5.10
CA GLU A 83 -20.58 2.44 -5.77
C GLU A 83 -19.36 1.61 -5.34
N TRP A 84 -18.17 2.21 -5.32
CA TRP A 84 -16.95 1.55 -4.82
C TRP A 84 -17.02 1.23 -3.33
N PHE A 85 -17.57 2.14 -2.53
CA PHE A 85 -17.76 1.88 -1.10
C PHE A 85 -18.64 0.64 -0.88
N CYS A 86 -19.71 0.55 -1.67
CA CYS A 86 -20.69 -0.54 -1.66
C CYS A 86 -20.14 -1.89 -2.14
N THR A 87 -18.98 -1.92 -2.81
CA THR A 87 -18.29 -3.18 -3.10
C THR A 87 -17.43 -3.66 -1.93
N GLY A 88 -17.35 -2.88 -0.84
CA GLY A 88 -16.56 -3.19 0.36
C GLY A 88 -15.19 -2.50 0.39
N ILE A 89 -14.93 -1.55 -0.52
CA ILE A 89 -13.68 -0.78 -0.57
C ILE A 89 -13.82 0.45 0.34
N GLY A 90 -12.88 0.67 1.25
CA GLY A 90 -12.94 1.83 2.14
C GLY A 90 -12.68 3.17 1.43
N PHE A 91 -13.11 4.27 2.03
CA PHE A 91 -12.86 5.61 1.48
C PHE A 91 -11.37 5.96 1.38
N GLY A 92 -10.52 5.38 2.24
CA GLY A 92 -9.08 5.58 2.19
C GLY A 92 -8.48 5.00 0.91
N GLU A 93 -8.88 3.78 0.58
CA GLU A 93 -8.51 3.03 -0.61
C GLU A 93 -9.03 3.72 -1.88
N ILE A 94 -10.30 4.13 -1.88
CA ILE A 94 -10.90 4.87 -2.99
C ILE A 94 -10.13 6.19 -3.23
N LYS A 95 -9.78 6.91 -2.16
CA LYS A 95 -8.98 8.14 -2.25
C LYS A 95 -7.58 7.89 -2.82
N GLN A 96 -6.94 6.77 -2.51
CA GLN A 96 -5.67 6.39 -3.13
C GLN A 96 -5.83 6.13 -4.63
N ALA A 97 -6.90 5.44 -5.04
CA ALA A 97 -7.18 5.21 -6.45
C ALA A 97 -7.40 6.51 -7.22
N TYR A 98 -8.21 7.44 -6.71
CA TYR A 98 -8.38 8.75 -7.34
C TYR A 98 -7.08 9.56 -7.40
N ARG A 99 -6.24 9.50 -6.37
CA ARG A 99 -4.91 10.13 -6.41
C ARG A 99 -4.05 9.57 -7.54
N ILE A 100 -3.97 8.26 -7.67
CA ILE A 100 -3.21 7.60 -8.74
C ILE A 100 -3.79 7.92 -10.11
N HIS A 101 -5.13 7.98 -10.23
CA HIS A 101 -5.81 8.42 -11.44
C HIS A 101 -5.35 9.82 -11.86
N THR A 102 -5.33 10.79 -10.95
CA THR A 102 -4.85 12.15 -11.26
C THR A 102 -3.37 12.24 -11.62
N GLU A 103 -2.54 11.29 -11.15
CA GLU A 103 -1.10 11.26 -11.42
C GLU A 103 -0.75 10.56 -12.74
N THR A 104 -1.55 9.57 -13.15
CA THR A 104 -1.20 8.61 -14.22
C THR A 104 -2.20 8.57 -15.37
N ASP A 105 -3.34 9.25 -15.25
CA ASP A 105 -4.50 9.16 -16.15
C ASP A 105 -5.07 7.73 -16.31
N THR A 106 -4.69 6.80 -15.41
CA THR A 106 -5.25 5.43 -15.37
C THR A 106 -6.65 5.47 -14.76
N SER A 107 -7.59 4.65 -15.25
CA SER A 107 -8.96 4.65 -14.73
C SER A 107 -9.01 4.18 -13.26
N VAL A 108 -9.93 4.74 -12.47
CA VAL A 108 -10.13 4.35 -11.06
C VAL A 108 -10.54 2.89 -10.95
N GLU A 109 -11.38 2.40 -11.87
CA GLU A 109 -11.77 0.99 -11.96
C GLU A 109 -10.55 0.06 -12.14
N ASP A 110 -9.65 0.36 -13.07
CA ASP A 110 -8.45 -0.46 -13.30
C ASP A 110 -7.53 -0.45 -12.07
N ILE A 111 -7.41 0.70 -11.40
CA ILE A 111 -6.58 0.83 -10.19
C ILE A 111 -7.17 0.02 -9.04
N LEU A 112 -8.48 0.11 -8.82
CA LEU A 112 -9.18 -0.64 -7.79
C LEU A 112 -9.22 -2.14 -8.08
N ALA A 113 -9.27 -2.54 -9.35
CA ALA A 113 -9.13 -3.95 -9.74
C ALA A 113 -7.75 -4.52 -9.35
N LEU A 114 -6.67 -3.76 -9.53
CA LEU A 114 -5.34 -4.18 -9.06
C LEU A 114 -5.28 -4.32 -7.53
N PHE A 115 -5.99 -3.45 -6.81
CA PHE A 115 -6.10 -3.55 -5.36
C PHE A 115 -6.92 -4.77 -4.92
N ASP A 116 -8.04 -5.06 -5.60
CA ASP A 116 -8.88 -6.24 -5.36
C ASP A 116 -8.15 -7.55 -5.68
N ASP A 117 -7.25 -7.53 -6.67
CA ASP A 117 -6.30 -8.62 -6.96
C ASP A 117 -5.27 -8.87 -5.83
N GLY A 118 -5.31 -8.05 -4.76
CA GLY A 118 -4.46 -8.17 -3.59
C GLY A 118 -3.11 -7.46 -3.71
N MET A 119 -2.96 -6.56 -4.69
CA MET A 119 -1.73 -5.78 -4.85
C MET A 119 -1.68 -4.63 -3.85
N GLU A 120 -0.54 -4.46 -3.19
CA GLU A 120 -0.31 -3.35 -2.27
C GLU A 120 -0.15 -2.03 -3.03
N TRP A 121 -0.60 -0.91 -2.43
CA TRP A 121 -0.54 0.42 -3.03
C TRP A 121 0.85 0.81 -3.52
N GLY A 122 1.91 0.48 -2.77
CA GLY A 122 3.28 0.74 -3.20
C GLY A 122 3.63 0.05 -4.52
N THR A 123 3.17 -1.19 -4.71
CA THR A 123 3.37 -1.95 -5.95
C THR A 123 2.53 -1.40 -7.09
N ILE A 124 1.25 -1.07 -6.84
CA ILE A 124 0.36 -0.46 -7.83
C ILE A 124 0.96 0.87 -8.34
N ARG A 125 1.41 1.73 -7.41
CA ARG A 125 2.03 3.02 -7.74
C ARG A 125 3.29 2.84 -8.56
N ALA A 126 4.17 1.91 -8.17
CA ALA A 126 5.38 1.61 -8.92
C ALA A 126 5.10 1.06 -10.32
N GLN A 127 4.08 0.22 -10.47
CA GLN A 127 3.69 -0.37 -11.75
C GLN A 127 3.08 0.66 -12.71
N LEU A 128 2.26 1.59 -12.20
CA LEU A 128 1.60 2.63 -12.99
C LEU A 128 2.46 3.89 -13.18
N GLY A 129 3.61 3.97 -12.50
CA GLY A 129 4.52 5.14 -12.59
C GLY A 129 4.05 6.35 -11.79
N ALA A 130 3.19 6.14 -10.78
CA ALA A 130 2.79 7.17 -9.82
C ALA A 130 3.94 7.50 -8.85
N ALA A 131 3.85 8.66 -8.17
CA ALA A 131 4.80 9.01 -7.12
C ALA A 131 4.77 7.95 -6.00
N PRO A 132 5.85 7.72 -5.23
CA PRO A 132 5.77 6.87 -4.04
C PRO A 132 4.72 7.42 -3.07
N GLY A 133 4.01 6.54 -2.37
CA GLY A 133 3.03 6.94 -1.35
C GLY A 133 3.72 7.64 -0.18
N ASP A 134 3.02 8.55 0.51
CA ASP A 134 3.45 9.07 1.80
C ASP A 134 3.14 8.02 2.88
N GLU A 135 3.87 6.91 2.81
CA GLU A 135 3.91 5.89 3.85
C GLU A 135 4.52 6.49 5.13
N THR A 136 3.72 7.24 5.89
CA THR A 136 4.03 7.52 7.29
C THR A 136 3.70 6.28 8.10
N ASP A 137 4.48 5.23 7.86
CA ASP A 137 4.52 4.06 8.71
C ASP A 137 5.28 4.51 9.97
N GLY A 138 4.52 4.77 11.03
CA GLY A 138 5.06 5.02 12.35
C GLY A 138 5.85 3.81 12.81
N GLU A 139 7.17 3.88 12.68
CA GLU A 139 8.12 3.10 13.45
C GLU A 139 8.04 3.59 14.91
N GLU A 140 7.28 2.87 15.76
CA GLU A 140 7.39 2.93 17.23
C GLU A 140 7.66 1.54 17.81
#